data_AF-A0A5M9RBM5-F1
#
_entry.id   AF-A0A5M9RBM5-F1
#
_cell.length_a   1.000
_cell.length_b   1.000
_cell.length_c   1.000
_cell.angle_alpha   90.00
_cell.angle_beta   90.00
_cell.angle_gamma   90.00
#
_symmetry.space_group_name_H-M   'P 1'
#
loop_
_entity.id
_entity.type
_entity.pdbx_description
1 polymer ?
#
loop_
_entity_poly.entity_id
_entity_poly.type
_entity_poly.pdbx_seq_one_letter_code
_entity_poly.pdbx_strand_id
1 'polypeptide(L)'
;MSGYALLQEYYFTDADKHGWMDAMSYLLDNYKEFPADMDVNIQQEPEFKNFRFVKSPEGVVLFANCMVPGITADDFNQFRAIN
;
A
#
# COMPACT_ATOMS: atom_id res chain seq x y z
N MET A 1 -4.39 4.66 -12.12
CA MET A 1 -3.19 5.50 -11.90
C MET A 1 -2.52 4.94 -10.66
N SER A 2 -1.23 4.60 -10.71
CA SER A 2 -0.53 3.92 -9.61
C SER A 2 -0.38 4.84 -8.38
N GLY A 3 -0.37 4.28 -7.17
CA GLY A 3 -0.14 5.04 -5.93
C GLY A 3 1.20 5.78 -5.96
N TYR A 4 2.19 5.19 -6.63
CA TYR A 4 3.49 5.83 -6.86
C TYR A 4 3.42 7.07 -7.76
N ALA A 5 2.60 7.05 -8.81
CA ALA A 5 2.42 8.23 -9.67
C ALA A 5 1.78 9.38 -8.89
N LEU A 6 0.79 9.08 -8.03
CA LEU A 6 0.17 10.07 -7.14
C LEU A 6 1.16 10.66 -6.13
N LEU A 7 2.11 9.87 -5.64
CA LEU A 7 3.19 10.38 -4.76
C LEU A 7 4.14 11.35 -5.46
N GLN A 8 4.34 11.19 -6.77
CA GLN A 8 5.21 12.06 -7.56
C GLN A 8 4.50 13.34 -8.03
N GLU A 9 3.21 13.26 -8.34
CA GLU A 9 2.44 14.36 -8.91
C GLU A 9 1.99 15.39 -7.85
N TYR A 10 1.81 14.97 -6.60
CA TYR A 10 1.29 15.82 -5.52
C TYR A 10 2.38 16.25 -4.51
N TYR A 11 2.09 17.29 -3.72
CA TYR A 11 2.98 17.90 -2.71
C TYR A 11 3.21 17.03 -1.46
N PHE A 12 3.56 15.76 -1.62
CA PHE A 12 4.02 14.92 -0.52
C PHE A 12 5.47 15.24 -0.15
N THR A 13 5.78 15.21 1.14
CA THR A 13 7.15 15.45 1.61
C THR A 13 8.05 14.27 1.26
N ASP A 14 9.37 14.48 1.30
CA ASP A 14 10.32 13.37 1.08
C ASP A 14 10.20 12.29 2.16
N ALA A 15 9.80 12.66 3.38
CA ALA A 15 9.52 11.72 4.45
C ALA A 15 8.30 10.84 4.13
N ASP A 16 7.25 11.41 3.55
CA ASP A 16 6.04 10.67 3.13
C ASP A 16 6.38 9.66 2.03
N LYS A 17 7.15 10.09 1.03
CA LYS A 17 7.63 9.23 -0.07
C LYS A 17 8.47 8.08 0.47
N HIS A 18 9.37 8.36 1.41
CA HIS A 18 10.18 7.33 2.06
C HIS A 18 9.33 6.36 2.86
N GLY A 19 8.34 6.86 3.61
CA GLY A 19 7.40 6.02 4.35
C GLY A 19 6.58 5.08 3.46
N TRP A 20 6.17 5.53 2.28
CA TRP A 20 5.49 4.67 1.30
C TRP A 20 6.44 3.61 0.73
N MET A 21 7.67 3.99 0.37
CA MET A 21 8.67 3.04 -0.13
C MET A 21 9.04 1.98 0.91
N ASP A 22 9.17 2.37 2.18
CA ASP A 22 9.38 1.42 3.29
C ASP A 22 8.22 0.43 3.42
N ALA A 23 6.97 0.90 3.29
CA ALA A 23 5.79 0.04 3.34
C ALA A 23 5.74 -0.93 2.14
N MET A 24 6.13 -0.47 0.94
CA MET A 24 6.25 -1.33 -0.24
C MET A 24 7.32 -2.41 -0.05
N SER A 25 8.51 -2.04 0.45
CA SER A 25 9.58 -3.00 0.75
C SER A 25 9.13 -4.03 1.80
N TYR A 26 8.46 -3.57 2.87
CA TYR A 26 7.89 -4.47 3.88
C TYR A 26 6.90 -5.47 3.25
N LEU A 27 6.02 -5.03 2.36
CA LEU A 27 5.10 -5.93 1.66
C LEU A 27 5.85 -6.97 0.82
N LEU A 28 6.86 -6.55 0.04
CA LEU A 28 7.63 -7.46 -0.82
C LEU A 28 8.40 -8.52 -0.01
N ASP A 29 8.90 -8.16 1.17
CA ASP A 29 9.63 -9.07 2.05
C ASP A 29 8.72 -10.08 2.78
N ASN A 30 7.49 -9.69 3.12
CA ASN A 30 6.60 -10.48 3.99
C ASN A 30 5.50 -11.22 3.21
N TYR A 31 5.12 -10.72 2.03
CA TYR A 31 4.02 -11.25 1.23
C TYR A 31 4.53 -11.75 -0.12
N LYS A 32 4.25 -13.04 -0.41
CA LYS A 32 4.51 -13.58 -1.75
C LYS A 32 3.55 -12.98 -2.79
N GLU A 33 2.31 -12.74 -2.39
CA GLU A 33 1.24 -12.22 -3.23
C GLU A 33 0.41 -11.21 -2.42
N PHE A 34 -0.10 -10.19 -3.10
CA PHE A 34 -0.96 -9.20 -2.47
C PHE A 34 -2.33 -9.81 -2.19
N PRO A 35 -2.92 -9.63 -1.00
CA PRO A 35 -4.23 -10.20 -0.68
C PRO A 35 -5.31 -9.71 -1.65
N ALA A 36 -6.02 -10.65 -2.29
CA ALA A 36 -7.08 -10.33 -3.25
C ALA A 36 -8.41 -9.96 -2.56
N ASP A 37 -8.64 -10.48 -1.35
CA ASP A 37 -9.85 -10.23 -0.59
C ASP A 37 -9.58 -10.28 0.93
N MET A 38 -10.54 -9.75 1.70
CA MET A 38 -10.56 -9.76 3.16
C MET A 38 -11.97 -10.02 3.68
N ASP A 39 -12.07 -10.81 4.76
CA ASP A 39 -13.33 -11.04 5.49
C ASP A 39 -13.83 -9.80 6.24
N VAL A 40 -12.93 -8.84 6.50
CA VAL A 40 -13.21 -7.59 7.20
C VAL A 40 -12.87 -6.40 6.31
N ASN A 41 -13.61 -5.31 6.48
CA ASN A 41 -13.37 -4.09 5.70
C ASN A 41 -12.08 -3.38 6.11
N ILE A 42 -11.71 -3.44 7.39
CA ILE A 42 -10.50 -2.80 7.92
C ILE A 42 -9.87 -3.78 8.91
N GLN A 43 -8.59 -4.05 8.74
CA GLN A 43 -7.82 -4.79 9.74
C GLN A 43 -7.69 -3.96 11.02
N GLN A 44 -8.04 -4.54 12.17
CA GLN A 44 -8.04 -3.82 13.44
C GLN A 44 -6.64 -3.33 13.84
N GLU A 45 -5.65 -4.22 13.74
CA GLU A 45 -4.27 -3.92 14.11
C GLU A 45 -3.45 -3.53 12.88
N PRO A 46 -2.62 -2.47 12.96
CA PRO A 46 -1.68 -2.14 11.91
C PRO A 46 -0.53 -3.15 11.85
N GLU A 47 -0.05 -3.43 10.63
CA GLU A 47 1.08 -4.33 10.42
C GLU A 47 2.42 -3.60 10.42
N PHE A 48 2.48 -2.42 9.81
CA PHE A 48 3.74 -1.70 9.64
C PHE A 48 3.54 -0.19 9.68
N LYS A 49 4.15 0.51 10.65
CA LYS A 49 4.11 1.99 10.74
C LYS A 49 2.69 2.58 10.49
N ASN A 50 1.68 2.00 11.14
CA ASN A 50 0.24 2.31 11.00
C ASN A 50 -0.43 1.89 9.67
N PHE A 51 0.32 1.37 8.70
CA PHE A 51 -0.27 0.70 7.55
C PHE A 51 -0.97 -0.58 7.96
N ARG A 52 -2.10 -0.82 7.32
CA ARG A 52 -2.96 -1.98 7.51
C ARG A 52 -3.70 -2.28 6.22
N PHE A 53 -4.20 -3.50 6.08
CA PHE A 53 -5.07 -3.81 4.97
C PHE A 53 -6.48 -3.23 5.18
N VAL A 54 -7.01 -2.65 4.11
CA VAL A 54 -8.33 -2.03 4.04
C VAL A 54 -8.99 -2.46 2.74
N LYS A 55 -10.20 -2.98 2.82
CA LYS A 55 -11.06 -3.29 1.68
C LYS A 55 -11.96 -2.09 1.40
N SER A 56 -11.86 -1.54 0.19
CA SER A 56 -12.69 -0.42 -0.26
C SER A 56 -14.16 -0.86 -0.41
N PRO A 57 -15.11 0.09 -0.47
CA PRO A 57 -16.51 -0.21 -0.76
C PRO A 57 -16.73 -0.97 -2.08
N GLU A 58 -15.83 -0.80 -3.04
CA GLU A 58 -15.81 -1.49 -4.34
C GLU A 58 -15.21 -2.91 -4.26
N GLY A 59 -14.76 -3.33 -3.08
CA GLY A 59 -14.19 -4.65 -2.83
C GLY A 59 -12.69 -4.77 -3.11
N VAL A 60 -11.99 -3.66 -3.35
CA VAL A 60 -10.54 -3.66 -3.64
C VAL A 60 -9.75 -3.58 -2.35
N VAL A 61 -8.79 -4.50 -2.17
CA VAL A 61 -7.87 -4.48 -1.03
C VAL A 61 -6.73 -3.48 -1.28
N LEU A 62 -6.45 -2.68 -0.26
CA LEU A 62 -5.42 -1.64 -0.23
C LEU A 62 -4.58 -1.80 1.04
N PHE A 63 -3.30 -1.48 0.99
CA PHE A 63 -2.47 -1.35 2.18
C PHE A 63 -2.21 0.13 2.45
N ALA A 64 -2.78 0.66 3.54
CA ALA A 64 -2.89 2.11 3.73
C ALA A 64 -2.76 2.54 5.20
N ASN A 65 -2.30 3.77 5.42
CA ASN A 65 -2.17 4.42 6.73
C ASN A 65 -2.89 5.79 6.83
N CYS A 66 -3.70 6.15 5.82
CA CYS A 66 -4.39 7.45 5.67
C CYS A 66 -3.51 8.70 5.58
N MET A 67 -2.18 8.57 5.58
CA MET A 67 -1.24 9.70 5.46
C MET A 67 -0.67 9.83 4.04
N VAL A 68 -0.49 8.70 3.37
CA VAL A 68 0.00 8.62 1.99
C VAL A 68 -0.97 7.82 1.13
N PRO A 69 -0.85 7.86 -0.22
CA PRO A 69 -1.67 7.04 -1.09
C PRO A 69 -1.55 5.56 -0.73
N GLY A 70 -2.68 4.86 -0.67
CA GLY A 70 -2.72 3.43 -0.39
C GLY A 70 -1.99 2.64 -1.47
N ILE A 71 -1.28 1.58 -1.06
CA ILE A 71 -0.64 0.64 -1.98
C ILE A 71 -1.70 -0.33 -2.49
N THR A 72 -1.85 -0.41 -3.81
CA THR A 72 -2.74 -1.35 -4.49
C THR A 72 -2.01 -2.65 -4.86
N ALA A 73 -2.77 -3.68 -5.22
CA ALA A 73 -2.21 -4.91 -5.82
C ALA A 73 -1.43 -4.62 -7.11
N ASP A 74 -1.88 -3.65 -7.91
CA ASP A 74 -1.18 -3.25 -9.13
C ASP A 74 0.16 -2.58 -8.83
N ASP A 75 0.21 -1.70 -7.81
CA ASP A 75 1.47 -1.10 -7.34
C ASP A 75 2.44 -2.20 -6.90
N PHE A 76 1.97 -3.13 -6.07
CA PHE A 76 2.78 -4.24 -5.57
C PHE A 76 3.36 -5.08 -6.71
N ASN A 77 2.52 -5.48 -7.67
CA ASN A 77 2.94 -6.31 -8.81
C ASN A 77 3.89 -5.57 -9.75
N GLN A 78 3.69 -4.28 -9.98
CA GLN A 78 4.60 -3.46 -10.78
C GLN A 78 5.97 -3.35 -10.12
N PHE A 79 6.03 -3.10 -8.80
CA PHE A 79 7.29 -3.02 -8.08
C PHE A 79 8.00 -4.38 -8.00
N ARG A 80 7.26 -5.48 -7.84
CA ARG A 80 7.80 -6.84 -7.86
C ARG A 80 8.34 -7.25 -9.22
N ALA A 81 7.82 -6.70 -10.31
CA ALA A 81 8.32 -7.02 -11.65
C ALA A 81 9.66 -6.32 -11.99
N ILE A 82 10.02 -5.29 -11.23
CA ILE A 82 11.19 -4.44 -11.49
C ILE A 82 12.32 -4.70 -10.47
N ASN A 83 12.03 -5.33 -9.32
CA ASN A 83 12.99 -5.73 -8.29
C ASN A 83 13.13 -7.26 -8.23
#